data_AF-A0A9E1S3V3-F1
#
_entry.id   AF-A0A9E1S3V3-F1
#
_cell.length_a   1.000
_cell.length_b   1.000
_cell.length_c   1.000
_cell.angle_alpha   90.00
_cell.angle_beta   90.00
_cell.angle_gamma   90.00
#
_symmetry.space_group_name_H-M   'P 1'
#
loop_
_entity.id
_entity.type
_entity.pdbx_description
1 polymer ?
#
loop_
_entity_poly.entity_id
_entity_poly.type
_entity_poly.pdbx_seq_one_letter_code
_entity_poly.pdbx_strand_id
1 'polypeptide(L)' 'MIENLSQQQKDDIPTLIYSVHDYQTDGSAAVELNGQRLKIGQRAGQVMVRDILIDSVILENSGVTFRLTALNSWINM' A
#
# COMPACT_ATOMS: atom_id res chain seq x y z
N MET A 1 -0.72 10.98 2.74
CA MET A 1 -1.73 10.24 1.95
C MET A 1 -1.30 10.23 0.50
N ILE A 2 -1.69 9.21 -0.26
CA ILE A 2 -1.46 9.16 -1.72
C ILE A 2 -2.03 10.40 -2.43
N GLU A 3 -3.15 10.94 -1.93
CA GLU A 3 -3.80 12.15 -2.47
C GLU A 3 -2.93 13.41 -2.40
N ASN A 4 -2.00 13.48 -1.44
CA ASN A 4 -1.12 14.63 -1.22
C ASN A 4 0.16 14.58 -2.04
N LEU A 5 0.39 13.50 -2.79
CA LEU A 5 1.53 13.39 -3.69
C LEU A 5 1.35 14.29 -4.91
N SER A 6 2.46 14.71 -5.52
CA SER A 6 2.41 15.38 -6.82
C SER A 6 1.87 14.44 -7.91
N GLN A 7 1.38 14.99 -9.02
CA GLN A 7 0.87 14.15 -10.12
C GLN A 7 1.96 13.23 -10.67
N GLN A 8 3.18 13.74 -10.88
CA GLN A 8 4.30 12.91 -11.31
C GLN A 8 4.55 11.72 -10.39
N GLN A 9 4.47 11.92 -9.07
CA GLN A 9 4.65 10.83 -8.10
C GLN A 9 3.51 9.82 -8.13
N LYS A 10 2.28 10.28 -8.40
CA LYS A 10 1.10 9.42 -8.55
C LYS A 10 1.20 8.56 -9.81
N ASP A 11 1.63 9.17 -10.91
CA ASP A 11 1.79 8.50 -12.21
C ASP A 11 2.88 7.42 -12.14
N ASP A 12 3.88 7.56 -11.27
CA ASP A 12 4.93 6.56 -11.04
C ASP A 12 4.45 5.38 -10.17
N ILE A 13 3.33 5.50 -9.46
CA ILE A 13 2.76 4.43 -8.62
C ILE A 13 1.89 3.52 -9.50
N PRO A 14 2.17 2.19 -9.53
CA PRO A 14 1.36 1.28 -10.32
C PRO A 14 -0.04 1.16 -9.72
N THR A 15 -1.03 0.73 -10.51
CA THR A 15 -2.36 0.37 -9.96
C THR A 15 -2.22 -0.58 -8.78
N LEU A 16 -2.93 -0.29 -7.70
CA LEU A 16 -3.02 -1.07 -6.46
C LEU A 16 -4.48 -1.40 -6.18
N ILE A 17 -4.88 -2.62 -6.50
CA ILE A 17 -6.15 -3.20 -6.09
C ILE A 17 -6.01 -3.69 -4.66
N TYR A 18 -6.71 -3.03 -3.74
CA TYR A 18 -6.60 -3.29 -2.31
C TYR A 18 -7.86 -4.04 -1.82
N SER A 19 -7.75 -5.35 -1.68
CA SER A 19 -8.90 -6.25 -1.45
C SER A 19 -9.05 -6.74 -0.01
N VAL A 20 -7.96 -6.85 0.75
CA VAL A 20 -7.99 -7.37 2.14
C VAL A 20 -7.11 -6.51 3.02
N HIS A 21 -7.62 -6.14 4.20
CA HIS A 21 -6.86 -5.48 5.25
C HIS A 21 -7.07 -6.23 6.58
N ASP A 22 -6.03 -6.90 7.05
CA ASP A 22 -6.05 -7.72 8.27
C ASP A 22 -5.03 -7.15 9.26
N TYR A 23 -5.51 -6.28 10.15
CA TYR A 23 -4.68 -5.67 11.18
C TYR A 23 -4.69 -6.53 12.45
N GLN A 24 -3.48 -6.88 12.92
CA GLN A 24 -3.26 -7.63 14.16
C GLN A 24 -2.11 -6.98 14.94
N THR A 25 -2.23 -6.90 16.26
CA THR A 25 -1.21 -6.29 17.14
C THR A 25 -0.05 -7.22 17.48
N ASP A 26 -0.13 -8.50 17.10
CA ASP A 26 0.87 -9.54 17.38
C ASP A 26 1.94 -9.68 16.27
N GLY A 27 1.94 -8.76 15.30
CA GLY A 27 2.88 -8.78 14.16
C GLY A 27 2.45 -9.71 13.02
N SER A 28 1.28 -10.32 13.08
CA SER A 28 0.72 -11.14 12.00
C SER A 28 -0.06 -10.34 10.95
N ALA A 29 -0.12 -9.01 11.09
CA ALA A 29 -0.84 -8.11 10.19
C ALA A 29 -0.45 -8.35 8.72
N ALA A 30 -1.45 -8.31 7.84
CA ALA A 30 -1.28 -8.52 6.41
C ALA A 30 -2.29 -7.71 5.60
N VAL A 31 -1.92 -7.41 4.36
CA VAL A 31 -2.78 -6.75 3.37
C VAL A 31 -2.78 -7.56 2.08
N GLU A 32 -3.82 -7.45 1.26
CA GLU A 32 -3.81 -7.97 -0.10
C GLU A 32 -3.80 -6.83 -1.10
N LEU A 33 -2.71 -6.76 -1.87
CA LEU A 33 -2.50 -5.78 -2.94
C LEU A 33 -2.30 -6.52 -4.26
N ASN A 34 -3.09 -6.19 -5.28
CA ASN A 34 -3.07 -6.83 -6.59
C ASN A 34 -3.16 -8.37 -6.52
N GLY A 35 -3.99 -8.89 -5.61
CA GLY A 35 -4.17 -10.32 -5.38
C GLY A 35 -3.01 -11.01 -4.64
N GLN A 36 -2.02 -10.26 -4.15
CA GLN A 36 -0.92 -10.78 -3.36
C GLN A 36 -1.08 -10.41 -1.89
N ARG A 37 -1.10 -11.41 -1.00
CA ARG A 37 -1.09 -11.21 0.45
C ARG A 37 0.33 -10.88 0.92
N LEU A 38 0.50 -9.72 1.56
CA LEU A 38 1.78 -9.12 1.94
C LEU A 38 1.81 -8.77 3.43
N LYS A 39 2.96 -8.97 4.05
CA LYS A 39 3.33 -8.50 5.39
C LYS A 39 4.29 -7.32 5.31
N ILE A 40 4.54 -6.67 6.45
CA ILE A 40 5.58 -5.65 6.58
C ILE A 40 6.92 -6.18 6.05
N GLY A 41 7.58 -5.39 5.21
CA GLY A 41 8.85 -5.73 4.55
C GLY A 41 8.70 -6.43 3.19
N GLN A 42 7.51 -6.94 2.85
CA GLN A 42 7.25 -7.59 1.56
C GLN A 42 6.82 -6.58 0.49
N ARG A 43 6.81 -7.02 -0.78
CA ARG A 43 6.50 -6.16 -1.93
C ARG A 43 5.55 -6.82 -2.93
N ALA A 44 4.70 -6.03 -3.57
CA ALA A 44 3.98 -6.38 -4.79
C ALA A 44 4.57 -5.56 -5.95
N GLY A 45 5.32 -6.22 -6.83
CA GLY A 45 6.11 -5.53 -7.85
C GLY A 45 7.11 -4.55 -7.23
N GLN A 46 6.98 -3.28 -7.58
CA GLN A 46 7.83 -2.18 -7.10
C GLN A 46 7.37 -1.55 -5.77
N VAL A 47 6.18 -1.91 -5.28
CA VAL A 47 5.60 -1.31 -4.07
C VAL A 47 5.89 -2.16 -2.84
N MET A 48 6.59 -1.60 -1.87
CA MET A 48 6.95 -2.24 -0.60
C MET A 48 5.97 -1.85 0.51
N VAL A 49 5.57 -2.83 1.33
CA VAL A 49 4.81 -2.61 2.56
C VAL A 49 5.77 -2.19 3.67
N ARG A 50 5.65 -0.94 4.13
CA ARG A 50 6.48 -0.37 5.19
C ARG A 50 5.86 -0.52 6.57
N ASP A 51 4.54 -0.38 6.67
CA ASP A 51 3.80 -0.56 7.91
C ASP A 51 2.32 -0.86 7.63
N ILE A 52 1.64 -1.55 8.55
CA ILE A 52 0.20 -1.84 8.47
C ILE A 52 -0.45 -1.28 9.73
N LEU A 53 -1.24 -0.24 9.56
CA LEU A 53 -1.97 0.46 10.62
C LEU A 53 -3.40 -0.08 10.70
N ILE A 54 -4.15 0.30 11.73
CA ILE A 54 -5.51 -0.19 11.97
C ILE A 54 -6.51 0.11 10.83
N ASP A 55 -6.30 1.19 10.08
CA ASP A 55 -7.22 1.72 9.07
C ASP A 55 -6.55 1.93 7.70
N SER A 56 -5.28 1.52 7.54
CA SER A 56 -4.46 1.92 6.40
C SER A 56 -3.14 1.17 6.32
N VAL A 57 -2.45 1.34 5.20
CA VAL A 57 -1.10 0.80 4.99
C VAL A 57 -0.15 1.92 4.59
N ILE A 58 1.08 1.86 5.09
CA ILE A 58 2.20 2.69 4.64
C ILE A 58 2.96 1.90 3.60
N LEU A 59 3.07 2.47 2.41
CA LEU A 59 3.71 1.88 1.24
C LEU A 59 4.87 2.74 0.80
N GLU A 60 5.81 2.14 0.08
CA GLU A 60 6.89 2.86 -0.57
C GLU A 60 7.10 2.36 -2.00
N ASN A 61 7.28 3.31 -2.93
CA ASN A 61 7.58 3.06 -4.33
C ASN A 61 8.64 4.08 -4.78
N SER A 62 9.76 3.59 -5.32
CA SER A 62 10.84 4.45 -5.83
C SER A 62 11.30 5.55 -4.86
N GLY A 63 11.38 5.24 -3.56
CA GLY A 63 11.77 6.18 -2.51
C GLY A 63 10.66 7.13 -2.04
N VAL A 64 9.47 7.09 -2.65
CA VAL A 64 8.30 7.84 -2.20
C VAL A 64 7.50 6.99 -1.22
N THR A 65 7.44 7.43 0.03
CA THR A 65 6.57 6.80 1.06
C THR A 65 5.20 7.48 1.07
N PHE A 66 4.14 6.69 1.01
CA PHE A 66 2.77 7.19 1.03
C PHE A 66 1.85 6.29 1.85
N ARG A 67 0.73 6.87 2.29
CA ARG A 67 -0.32 6.16 3.04
C ARG A 67 -1.51 5.94 2.13
N LEU A 68 -2.02 4.72 2.13
CA LEU A 68 -3.24 4.32 1.42
C LEU A 68 -4.25 3.82 2.46
N THR A 69 -5.46 4.39 2.46
CA THR A 69 -6.56 3.97 3.33
C THR A 69 -6.93 2.52 3.03
N ALA A 70 -7.26 1.75 4.07
CA ALA A 70 -7.65 0.35 3.93
C ALA A 70 -8.79 0.19 2.92
N LEU A 71 -8.65 -0.79 2.03
CA LEU A 71 -9.62 -1.14 1.00
C LEU A 71 -9.92 -0.02 -0.01
N ASN A 72 -9.16 1.07 0.01
CA ASN A 72 -9.23 2.12 -1.01
C ASN A 72 -8.20 1.82 -2.09
N SER A 73 -8.68 1.33 -3.24
CA SER A 73 -7.80 0.99 -4.36
C SER A 73 -7.27 2.25 -5.04
N TRP A 74 -6.01 2.21 -5.46
CA TRP A 74 -5.40 3.24 -6.31
C TRP A 74 -5.41 2.76 -7.76
N ILE A 75 -6.08 3.50 -8.64
CA ILE A 75 -6.05 3.22 -10.08
C ILE A 75 -5.22 4.32 -10.73
N ASN A 76 -4.09 3.92 -11.32
CA ASN A 76 -3.31 4.82 -12.16
C ASN A 76 -3.96 4.89 -13.55
N MET A 77 -4.10 6.08 -14.12
CA MET A 77 -4.78 6.34 -15.40
C MET A 77 -3.86 7.06 -16.37
#